data_AF-M7T2C2-F1
#
_entry.id   AF-M7T2C2-F1
#
_cell.length_a   1.000
_cell.length_b   1.000
_cell.length_c   1.000
_cell.angle_alpha   90.00
_cell.angle_beta   90.00
_cell.angle_gamma   90.00
#
_symmetry.space_group_name_H-M   'P 1'
#
loop_
_entity.id
_entity.type
_entity.pdbx_description
1 polymer ?
#
loop_
_entity_poly.entity_id
_entity_poly.type
_entity_poly.pdbx_seq_one_letter_code
_entity_poly.pdbx_strand_id
1 'polypeptide(L)'
;MFVPVPGQKKKDHLGFEYAEHCYLGDAIKLTLSDGSVVLGKDHLFKLDNGLNVTYGEINGLAGDFYGTSNPICKGANSTEQTTRFVDAYNTLAKPRTLMPTEATKILSILQTEVDAVNNALQNHQDPSVAYSTLPDQTIKFQAITSLRWGIPSYLKLAQLNLDHFGIDARTAYNIGHARALDEAVSGDLERAYTINAFADHFLEDSFSAGHLRTPREYLHSTINGSYDLCAKMMHDEDNAIGLDVQNPLGNKFKVYGDKRALDEGNEANKQHCLDALQESANDIYNAWKNKVKPSPEYAAWKHAPTLESASGHQDLAPLFYNEQRRSKITDRRTWAFTKKWAALVTYAECSNSGWWKYPITIDGPGGVLSGSAIAAVARGPSIPVVYYQDAQGEIWEHSHSGTWTARKVFKAKMFSPLAAITFNAGKQIRVYCVSEDDHLEEWCYTSGKDEYYPGSLSESKVRVAANTKLAAIQWDGGSNIRVYCQGMVVLLPDCAAV
;
A
#
# COMPACT_ATOMS: atom_id res chain seq x y z
N MET A 1 13.39 29.89 -3.80
CA MET A 1 11.94 30.10 -4.00
C MET A 1 11.49 29.07 -5.02
N PHE A 2 11.02 27.91 -4.57
CA PHE A 2 10.48 26.86 -5.42
C PHE A 2 8.97 26.98 -5.40
N VAL A 3 8.37 27.21 -6.56
CA VAL A 3 6.92 27.08 -6.75
C VAL A 3 6.69 25.59 -7.03
N PRO A 4 5.88 24.87 -6.22
CA PRO A 4 5.51 23.49 -6.53
C PRO A 4 4.71 23.51 -7.84
N VAL A 5 5.19 22.80 -8.85
CA VAL A 5 4.38 22.49 -10.02
C VAL A 5 3.33 21.48 -9.57
N PRO A 6 2.02 21.67 -9.83
CA PRO A 6 1.00 20.68 -9.54
C PRO A 6 1.41 19.35 -10.17
N GLY A 7 1.62 18.33 -9.34
CA GLY A 7 2.03 17.01 -9.79
C GLY A 7 1.10 16.53 -10.90
N GLN A 8 1.68 16.10 -12.03
CA GLN A 8 0.91 15.38 -13.04
C GLN A 8 0.27 14.17 -12.35
N LYS A 9 -1.07 14.13 -12.37
CA LYS A 9 -1.83 12.99 -11.85
C LYS A 9 -1.33 11.70 -12.50
N LYS A 10 -1.16 10.68 -11.66
CA LYS A 10 -0.76 9.32 -12.00
C LYS A 10 -1.40 8.85 -13.30
N LYS A 11 -0.58 8.41 -14.25
CA LYS A 11 -0.99 7.40 -15.22
C LYS A 11 -0.69 6.07 -14.56
N ASP A 12 -1.67 5.17 -14.48
CA ASP A 12 -1.49 3.87 -13.83
C ASP A 12 -0.40 3.08 -14.56
N HIS A 13 0.81 3.07 -13.98
CA HIS A 13 1.95 2.32 -14.43
C HIS A 13 2.32 1.24 -13.41
N LEU A 14 3.01 0.20 -13.88
CA LEU A 14 3.54 -0.92 -13.08
C LEU A 14 4.52 -0.34 -12.05
N GLY A 15 4.18 -0.43 -10.77
CA GLY A 15 4.95 0.04 -9.63
C GLY A 15 5.10 -1.12 -8.64
N PHE A 16 6.19 -1.12 -7.88
CA PHE A 16 6.45 -2.06 -6.77
C PHE A 16 6.61 -1.25 -5.47
N GLU A 17 6.33 -1.87 -4.32
CA GLU A 17 6.09 -1.20 -3.04
C GLU A 17 7.25 -1.40 -2.07
N TYR A 18 8.44 -1.02 -2.55
CA TYR A 18 9.72 -1.20 -1.85
C TYR A 18 9.69 -0.78 -0.38
N ALA A 19 9.10 0.38 -0.03
CA ALA A 19 9.18 0.88 1.34
C ALA A 19 8.42 0.00 2.34
N GLU A 20 7.38 -0.72 1.89
CA GLU A 20 6.61 -1.63 2.75
C GLU A 20 7.44 -2.89 3.06
N HIS A 21 8.01 -3.53 2.03
CA HIS A 21 8.94 -4.66 2.18
C HIS A 21 10.15 -4.31 3.04
N CYS A 22 10.76 -3.16 2.75
CA CYS A 22 11.92 -2.67 3.50
C CYS A 22 11.57 -2.46 4.97
N TYR A 23 10.46 -1.80 5.28
CA TYR A 23 10.01 -1.60 6.65
C TYR A 23 9.79 -2.92 7.40
N LEU A 24 9.12 -3.88 6.77
CA LEU A 24 8.79 -5.17 7.38
C LEU A 24 10.06 -5.98 7.70
N GLY A 25 10.95 -6.12 6.71
CA GLY A 25 12.22 -6.83 6.89
C GLY A 25 13.17 -6.14 7.87
N ASP A 26 13.13 -4.81 7.98
CA ASP A 26 13.97 -4.07 8.94
C ASP A 26 13.45 -4.09 10.38
N ALA A 27 12.15 -4.42 10.56
CA ALA A 27 11.51 -4.46 11.86
C ALA A 27 11.71 -5.77 12.63
N ILE A 28 12.12 -6.86 11.95
CA ILE A 28 12.38 -8.14 12.62
C ILE A 28 13.70 -8.13 13.38
N LYS A 29 13.86 -9.09 14.29
CA LYS A 29 15.08 -9.30 15.07
C LYS A 29 15.91 -10.41 14.44
N LEU A 30 17.20 -10.14 14.27
CA LEU A 30 18.19 -11.10 13.81
C LEU A 30 19.09 -11.50 14.98
N THR A 31 19.35 -12.80 15.11
CA THR A 31 20.33 -13.30 16.09
C THR A 31 21.66 -13.54 15.37
N LEU A 32 22.74 -12.90 15.83
CA LEU A 32 24.05 -12.97 15.21
C LEU A 32 24.84 -14.19 15.72
N SER A 33 25.98 -14.45 15.09
CA SER A 33 26.83 -15.61 15.39
C SER A 33 27.40 -15.60 16.82
N ASP A 34 27.54 -14.41 17.43
CA ASP A 34 27.95 -14.24 18.82
C ASP A 34 26.78 -14.35 19.84
N GLY A 35 25.56 -14.57 19.34
CA GLY A 35 24.34 -14.65 20.14
C GLY A 35 23.70 -13.31 20.49
N SER A 36 24.27 -12.19 20.04
CA SER A 36 23.61 -10.88 20.16
C SER A 36 22.38 -10.81 19.25
N VAL A 37 21.43 -9.95 19.63
CA VAL A 37 20.17 -9.75 18.89
C VAL A 37 20.08 -8.29 18.48
N VAL A 38 19.87 -8.05 17.19
CA VAL A 38 19.80 -6.72 16.57
C VAL A 38 18.54 -6.63 15.71
N LEU A 39 18.06 -5.42 15.41
CA LEU A 39 17.01 -5.24 14.41
C LEU A 39 17.59 -5.38 13.00
N GLY A 40 16.78 -5.80 12.03
CA GLY A 40 17.17 -5.92 10.63
C GLY A 40 17.81 -4.64 10.07
N LYS A 41 17.25 -3.47 10.41
CA LYS A 41 17.82 -2.15 10.03
C LYS A 41 19.20 -1.84 10.62
N ASP A 42 19.55 -2.44 11.75
CA ASP A 42 20.76 -2.11 12.51
C ASP A 42 21.94 -3.03 12.15
N HIS A 43 21.74 -3.98 11.23
CA HIS A 43 22.76 -4.91 10.74
C HIS A 43 22.95 -4.80 9.24
N LEU A 44 24.15 -4.40 8.81
CA LEU A 44 24.51 -4.29 7.41
C LEU A 44 25.18 -5.59 6.92
N PHE A 45 24.56 -6.21 5.93
CA PHE A 45 25.12 -7.32 5.19
C PHE A 45 25.99 -6.82 4.05
N LYS A 46 27.21 -7.35 3.95
CA LYS A 46 28.10 -7.11 2.81
C LYS A 46 27.98 -8.24 1.80
N LEU A 47 27.37 -7.96 0.66
CA LEU A 47 27.23 -8.93 -0.44
C LEU A 47 28.55 -9.16 -1.18
N ASP A 48 28.63 -10.24 -1.97
CA ASP A 48 29.85 -10.63 -2.71
C ASP A 48 30.32 -9.56 -3.72
N ASN A 49 29.42 -8.69 -4.18
CA ASN A 49 29.71 -7.55 -5.05
C ASN A 49 30.16 -6.28 -4.30
N GLY A 50 30.24 -6.34 -2.96
CA GLY A 50 30.63 -5.22 -2.09
C GLY A 50 29.50 -4.25 -1.73
N LEU A 51 28.25 -4.52 -2.14
CA LEU A 51 27.08 -3.76 -1.68
C LEU A 51 26.85 -4.02 -0.18
N ASN A 52 26.66 -2.95 0.59
CA ASN A 52 26.18 -3.04 1.97
C ASN A 52 24.68 -2.74 1.98
N VAL A 53 23.89 -3.64 2.53
CA VAL A 53 22.42 -3.52 2.60
C VAL A 53 21.89 -4.08 3.92
N THR A 54 20.77 -3.57 4.40
CA THR A 54 20.02 -4.19 5.51
C THR A 54 19.21 -5.40 5.04
N TYR A 55 18.57 -6.09 5.99
CA TYR A 55 17.63 -7.18 5.66
C TYR A 55 16.46 -6.66 4.82
N GLY A 56 15.81 -5.57 5.26
CA GLY A 56 14.69 -4.96 4.56
C GLY A 56 15.06 -4.43 3.18
N GLU A 57 16.26 -3.86 3.00
CA GLU A 57 16.71 -3.43 1.67
C GLU A 57 16.83 -4.60 0.69
N ILE A 58 17.21 -5.80 1.15
CA ILE A 58 17.19 -7.00 0.31
C ILE A 58 15.75 -7.39 -0.02
N ASN A 59 14.84 -7.41 0.97
CA ASN A 59 13.42 -7.72 0.76
C ASN A 59 12.80 -6.83 -0.33
N GLY A 60 12.99 -5.51 -0.26
CA GLY A 60 12.42 -4.58 -1.23
C GLY A 60 13.09 -4.62 -2.62
N LEU A 61 14.29 -5.20 -2.74
CA LEU A 61 14.99 -5.31 -4.03
C LEU A 61 14.73 -6.64 -4.76
N ALA A 62 14.46 -7.70 -4.01
CA ALA A 62 14.21 -9.03 -4.53
C ALA A 62 12.94 -9.05 -5.40
N GLY A 63 12.96 -9.83 -6.50
CA GLY A 63 11.81 -9.98 -7.40
C GLY A 63 11.50 -8.77 -8.30
N ASP A 64 11.52 -7.57 -7.72
CA ASP A 64 11.09 -6.30 -8.31
C ASP A 64 12.16 -5.65 -9.14
N PHE A 65 13.35 -5.58 -8.57
CA PHE A 65 14.52 -4.98 -9.19
C PHE A 65 15.56 -6.04 -9.56
N TYR A 66 15.53 -7.21 -8.96
CA TYR A 66 16.53 -8.25 -9.17
C TYR A 66 15.85 -9.62 -9.32
N GLY A 67 16.08 -10.25 -10.46
CA GLY A 67 15.41 -11.48 -10.86
C GLY A 67 15.87 -11.96 -12.23
N THR A 68 15.25 -13.02 -12.75
CA THR A 68 15.57 -13.56 -14.09
C THR A 68 14.34 -13.62 -14.98
N SER A 69 14.54 -13.92 -16.27
CA SER A 69 13.42 -14.15 -17.19
C SER A 69 12.69 -15.48 -16.96
N ASN A 70 13.22 -16.34 -16.09
CA ASN A 70 12.69 -17.67 -15.82
C ASN A 70 12.10 -17.66 -14.41
N PRO A 71 10.76 -17.61 -14.26
CA PRO A 71 10.13 -17.65 -12.96
C PRO A 71 10.56 -18.89 -12.17
N ILE A 72 10.81 -18.71 -10.88
CA ILE A 72 11.27 -19.74 -9.95
C ILE A 72 10.24 -20.86 -9.90
N CYS A 73 8.94 -20.52 -9.76
CA CYS A 73 7.83 -21.47 -9.66
C CYS A 73 7.74 -22.44 -10.85
N LYS A 74 8.17 -22.02 -12.06
CA LYS A 74 8.10 -22.81 -13.30
C LYS A 74 9.27 -23.77 -13.50
N GLY A 75 10.16 -23.96 -12.52
CA GLY A 75 11.13 -25.05 -12.56
C GLY A 75 10.42 -26.41 -12.51
N ALA A 76 10.87 -27.38 -13.30
CA ALA A 76 10.20 -28.68 -13.43
C ALA A 76 10.30 -29.55 -12.15
N ASN A 77 11.25 -29.23 -11.27
CA ASN A 77 11.48 -29.89 -9.99
C ASN A 77 12.23 -28.95 -9.03
N SER A 78 12.34 -29.33 -7.76
CA SER A 78 12.97 -28.51 -6.72
C SER A 78 14.42 -28.13 -7.02
N THR A 79 15.20 -28.98 -7.69
CA THR A 79 16.58 -28.66 -8.09
C THR A 79 16.62 -27.53 -9.12
N GLU A 80 15.74 -27.58 -10.13
CA GLU A 80 15.66 -26.52 -11.14
C GLU A 80 15.11 -25.22 -10.52
N GLN A 81 14.09 -25.31 -9.67
CA GLN A 81 13.55 -24.16 -8.96
C GLN A 81 14.63 -23.50 -8.08
N THR A 82 15.41 -24.29 -7.34
CA THR A 82 16.55 -23.80 -6.54
C THR A 82 17.60 -23.12 -7.41
N THR A 83 17.91 -23.69 -8.57
CA THR A 83 18.85 -23.09 -9.53
C THR A 83 18.33 -21.72 -9.98
N ARG A 84 17.06 -21.62 -10.38
CA ARG A 84 16.44 -20.36 -10.79
C ARG A 84 16.41 -19.31 -9.67
N PHE A 85 16.11 -19.73 -8.44
CA PHE A 85 16.15 -18.85 -7.27
C PHE A 85 17.57 -18.30 -7.03
N VAL A 86 18.57 -19.18 -7.03
CA VAL A 86 19.97 -18.78 -6.85
C VAL A 86 20.43 -17.86 -7.97
N ASP A 87 20.03 -18.12 -9.22
CA ASP A 87 20.33 -17.24 -10.35
C ASP A 87 19.70 -15.85 -10.18
N ALA A 88 18.46 -15.77 -9.70
CA ALA A 88 17.78 -14.53 -9.37
C ALA A 88 18.51 -13.76 -8.26
N TYR A 89 18.81 -14.41 -7.13
CA TYR A 89 19.58 -13.82 -6.03
C TYR A 89 20.96 -13.31 -6.50
N ASN A 90 21.65 -14.06 -7.35
CA ASN A 90 22.95 -13.69 -7.90
C ASN A 90 22.88 -12.47 -8.86
N THR A 91 21.69 -12.04 -9.30
CA THR A 91 21.58 -10.77 -10.02
C THR A 91 21.78 -9.57 -9.09
N LEU A 92 21.43 -9.70 -7.81
CA LEU A 92 21.67 -8.72 -6.76
C LEU A 92 23.06 -8.88 -6.13
N ALA A 93 23.43 -10.10 -5.75
CA ALA A 93 24.54 -10.31 -4.81
C ALA A 93 25.93 -10.50 -5.46
N LYS A 94 26.02 -10.98 -6.72
CA LYS A 94 27.32 -11.30 -7.35
C LYS A 94 27.91 -10.13 -8.15
N PRO A 95 29.25 -10.02 -8.24
CA PRO A 95 29.90 -8.98 -9.05
C PRO A 95 29.46 -9.03 -10.51
N ARG A 96 29.08 -7.86 -11.06
CA ARG A 96 28.68 -7.65 -12.45
C ARG A 96 29.08 -6.24 -12.89
N THR A 97 29.10 -5.98 -14.20
CA THR A 97 29.61 -4.74 -14.79
C THR A 97 29.06 -3.45 -14.18
N LEU A 98 27.78 -3.42 -13.79
CA LEU A 98 27.13 -2.22 -13.24
C LEU A 98 26.97 -2.24 -11.70
N MET A 99 27.30 -3.36 -11.06
CA MET A 99 27.16 -3.54 -9.62
C MET A 99 28.44 -3.13 -8.87
N PRO A 100 28.33 -2.58 -7.64
CA PRO A 100 27.09 -2.31 -6.89
C PRO A 100 26.46 -0.93 -7.19
N THR A 101 27.12 -0.09 -8.00
CA THR A 101 26.73 1.32 -8.26
C THR A 101 25.27 1.49 -8.68
N GLU A 102 24.76 0.56 -9.47
CA GLU A 102 23.38 0.60 -9.95
C GLU A 102 22.36 0.37 -8.81
N ALA A 103 22.61 -0.59 -7.91
CA ALA A 103 21.78 -0.83 -6.73
C ALA A 103 21.66 0.44 -5.89
N THR A 104 22.80 1.12 -5.64
CA THR A 104 22.81 2.39 -4.90
C THR A 104 21.99 3.48 -5.57
N LYS A 105 21.97 3.54 -6.92
CA LYS A 105 21.11 4.50 -7.65
C LYS A 105 19.62 4.17 -7.49
N ILE A 106 19.26 2.89 -7.55
CA ILE A 106 17.89 2.43 -7.32
C ILE A 106 17.45 2.80 -5.90
N LEU A 107 18.23 2.41 -4.89
CA LEU A 107 17.98 2.74 -3.48
C LEU A 107 17.84 4.25 -3.25
N SER A 108 18.67 5.07 -3.91
CA SER A 108 18.58 6.54 -3.79
C SER A 108 17.25 7.12 -4.29
N ILE A 109 16.62 6.50 -5.30
CA ILE A 109 15.30 6.91 -5.78
C ILE A 109 14.22 6.42 -4.82
N LEU A 110 14.35 5.17 -4.36
CA LEU A 110 13.43 4.55 -3.43
C LEU A 110 13.41 5.22 -2.05
N GLN A 111 14.51 5.88 -1.66
CA GLN A 111 14.54 6.68 -0.44
C GLN A 111 13.48 7.80 -0.43
N THR A 112 13.10 8.34 -1.60
CA THR A 112 12.01 9.34 -1.68
C THR A 112 10.66 8.76 -1.25
N GLU A 113 10.42 7.48 -1.56
CA GLU A 113 9.23 6.75 -1.11
C GLU A 113 9.30 6.49 0.39
N VAL A 114 10.43 5.97 0.88
CA VAL A 114 10.66 5.71 2.32
C VAL A 114 10.47 6.97 3.16
N ASP A 115 11.01 8.10 2.72
CA ASP A 115 10.90 9.39 3.43
C ASP A 115 9.44 9.85 3.51
N ALA A 116 8.66 9.69 2.43
CA ALA A 116 7.25 10.06 2.40
C ALA A 116 6.40 9.15 3.30
N VAL A 117 6.66 7.85 3.32
CA VAL A 117 5.99 6.89 4.21
C VAL A 117 6.33 7.19 5.67
N ASN A 118 7.61 7.38 6.00
CA ASN A 118 8.04 7.74 7.35
C ASN A 118 7.42 9.06 7.81
N ASN A 119 7.32 10.05 6.93
CA ASN A 119 6.65 11.30 7.24
C ASN A 119 5.15 11.10 7.50
N ALA A 120 4.47 10.27 6.71
CA ALA A 120 3.05 9.94 6.93
C ALA A 120 2.85 9.28 8.30
N LEU A 121 3.66 8.27 8.63
CA LEU A 121 3.62 7.57 9.92
C LEU A 121 3.87 8.51 11.10
N GLN A 122 4.90 9.37 11.01
CA GLN A 122 5.20 10.38 12.05
C GLN A 122 4.05 11.37 12.26
N ASN A 123 3.27 11.64 11.22
CA ASN A 123 2.11 12.53 11.29
C ASN A 123 0.80 11.76 11.57
N HIS A 124 0.83 10.46 11.89
CA HIS A 124 -0.39 9.66 12.06
C HIS A 124 -1.35 9.74 10.87
N GLN A 125 -0.78 9.74 9.67
CA GLN A 125 -1.50 9.71 8.40
C GLN A 125 -1.26 8.35 7.75
N ASP A 126 -2.32 7.76 7.18
CA ASP A 126 -2.21 6.52 6.43
C ASP A 126 -1.20 6.68 5.26
N PRO A 127 -0.15 5.84 5.18
CA PRO A 127 0.81 5.87 4.10
C PRO A 127 0.20 5.76 2.70
N SER A 128 -0.96 5.12 2.55
CA SER A 128 -1.68 5.07 1.27
C SER A 128 -2.02 6.44 0.70
N VAL A 129 -2.23 7.44 1.57
CA VAL A 129 -2.43 8.82 1.14
C VAL A 129 -1.13 9.39 0.57
N ALA A 130 0.02 9.16 1.22
CA ALA A 130 1.32 9.61 0.73
C ALA A 130 1.64 8.97 -0.63
N TYR A 131 1.46 7.66 -0.75
CA TYR A 131 1.59 6.92 -2.02
C TYR A 131 0.75 7.49 -3.15
N SER A 132 -0.46 7.96 -2.87
CA SER A 132 -1.35 8.55 -3.88
C SER A 132 -0.83 9.87 -4.47
N THR A 133 0.10 10.54 -3.77
CA THR A 133 0.67 11.84 -4.15
C THR A 133 2.11 11.75 -4.69
N LEU A 134 2.79 10.63 -4.47
CA LEU A 134 4.17 10.44 -4.92
C LEU A 134 4.28 10.45 -6.46
N PRO A 135 5.33 11.08 -7.01
CA PRO A 135 5.57 11.04 -8.44
C PRO A 135 5.97 9.65 -8.90
N ASP A 136 5.41 9.21 -10.03
CA ASP A 136 5.77 7.94 -10.65
C ASP A 136 7.25 7.93 -11.10
N GLN A 137 7.99 6.92 -10.62
CA GLN A 137 9.41 6.72 -10.90
C GLN A 137 9.68 5.62 -11.94
N THR A 138 8.67 4.96 -12.52
CA THR A 138 8.82 3.84 -13.47
C THR A 138 9.80 4.16 -14.59
N ILE A 139 9.77 5.37 -15.17
CA ILE A 139 10.71 5.77 -16.24
C ILE A 139 12.16 5.78 -15.75
N LYS A 140 12.41 6.24 -14.51
CA LYS A 140 13.77 6.27 -13.94
C LYS A 140 14.27 4.85 -13.65
N PHE A 141 13.43 4.01 -13.06
CA PHE A 141 13.77 2.61 -12.82
C PHE A 141 14.03 1.86 -14.12
N GLN A 142 13.18 2.05 -15.13
CA GLN A 142 13.39 1.46 -16.45
C GLN A 142 14.72 1.93 -17.05
N ALA A 143 15.03 3.23 -17.00
CA ALA A 143 16.27 3.76 -17.56
C ALA A 143 17.52 3.17 -16.89
N ILE A 144 17.51 3.03 -15.56
CA ILE A 144 18.63 2.44 -14.80
C ILE A 144 18.81 0.95 -15.15
N THR A 145 17.72 0.20 -15.21
CA THR A 145 17.75 -1.27 -15.38
C THR A 145 17.86 -1.74 -16.83
N SER A 146 17.55 -0.89 -17.82
CA SER A 146 17.57 -1.27 -19.26
C SER A 146 18.97 -1.57 -19.81
N LEU A 147 20.02 -1.10 -19.15
CA LEU A 147 21.41 -1.29 -19.60
C LEU A 147 22.02 -2.61 -19.09
N ARG A 148 21.26 -3.40 -18.32
CA ARG A 148 21.74 -4.65 -17.77
C ARG A 148 21.86 -5.72 -18.85
N TRP A 149 23.03 -6.31 -18.97
CA TRP A 149 23.23 -7.46 -19.85
C TRP A 149 22.88 -8.76 -19.10
N GLY A 150 21.95 -9.54 -19.67
CA GLY A 150 21.55 -10.84 -19.12
C GLY A 150 20.66 -10.79 -17.88
N ILE A 151 20.18 -9.62 -17.46
CA ILE A 151 19.20 -9.43 -16.38
C ILE A 151 18.01 -8.66 -16.98
N PRO A 152 16.76 -9.05 -16.72
CA PRO A 152 15.61 -8.28 -17.19
C PRO A 152 15.58 -6.87 -16.60
N SER A 153 15.01 -5.94 -17.36
CA SER A 153 14.72 -4.59 -16.89
C SER A 153 13.51 -4.58 -15.96
N TYR A 154 13.31 -3.46 -15.23
CA TYR A 154 12.20 -3.25 -14.31
C TYR A 154 10.83 -3.63 -14.90
N LEU A 155 10.48 -3.07 -16.06
CA LEU A 155 9.21 -3.40 -16.72
C LEU A 155 9.14 -4.85 -17.20
N LYS A 156 10.28 -5.47 -17.50
CA LYS A 156 10.31 -6.87 -17.92
C LYS A 156 10.10 -7.83 -16.74
N LEU A 157 10.66 -7.51 -15.57
CA LEU A 157 10.37 -8.25 -14.32
C LEU A 157 8.89 -8.11 -13.96
N ALA A 158 8.34 -6.90 -13.98
CA ALA A 158 6.91 -6.66 -13.73
C ALA A 158 5.99 -7.43 -14.71
N GLN A 159 6.43 -7.69 -15.94
CA GLN A 159 5.68 -8.50 -16.89
C GLN A 159 5.73 -10.00 -16.58
N LEU A 160 6.82 -10.51 -15.99
CA LEU A 160 7.07 -11.96 -15.82
C LEU A 160 6.79 -12.48 -14.41
N ASN A 161 6.52 -11.60 -13.46
CA ASN A 161 6.43 -11.78 -11.99
C ASN A 161 5.39 -12.80 -11.48
N LEU A 162 5.33 -14.02 -12.04
CA LEU A 162 4.50 -15.11 -11.53
C LEU A 162 4.84 -15.45 -10.08
N ASP A 163 6.12 -15.37 -9.73
CA ASP A 163 6.65 -15.66 -8.39
C ASP A 163 6.09 -14.74 -7.29
N HIS A 164 5.30 -13.72 -7.61
CA HIS A 164 4.66 -12.81 -6.66
C HIS A 164 3.26 -13.26 -6.23
N PHE A 165 2.65 -14.21 -6.94
CA PHE A 165 1.21 -14.46 -6.81
C PHE A 165 0.87 -15.83 -6.27
N GLY A 166 -0.11 -15.87 -5.36
CA GLY A 166 -0.79 -17.08 -4.90
C GLY A 166 0.16 -18.23 -4.55
N ILE A 167 -0.03 -19.39 -5.19
CA ILE A 167 0.79 -20.58 -4.95
C ILE A 167 2.22 -20.47 -5.50
N ASP A 168 2.43 -19.63 -6.53
CA ASP A 168 3.73 -19.44 -7.15
C ASP A 168 4.66 -18.67 -6.21
N ALA A 169 4.16 -17.66 -5.48
CA ALA A 169 4.91 -17.00 -4.40
C ALA A 169 5.30 -17.92 -3.26
N ARG A 170 4.37 -18.78 -2.81
CA ARG A 170 4.69 -19.78 -1.79
C ARG A 170 5.78 -20.73 -2.25
N THR A 171 5.78 -21.09 -3.53
CA THR A 171 6.82 -21.92 -4.13
C THR A 171 8.16 -21.21 -4.14
N ALA A 172 8.20 -19.94 -4.56
CA ALA A 172 9.42 -19.13 -4.58
C ALA A 172 10.01 -18.97 -3.17
N TYR A 173 9.20 -18.61 -2.17
CA TYR A 173 9.62 -18.55 -0.77
C TYR A 173 10.16 -19.90 -0.28
N ASN A 174 9.39 -20.99 -0.44
CA ASN A 174 9.77 -22.31 0.09
C ASN A 174 11.13 -22.78 -0.45
N ILE A 175 11.38 -22.52 -1.73
CA ILE A 175 12.63 -22.87 -2.41
C ILE A 175 13.78 -21.98 -1.92
N GLY A 176 13.55 -20.67 -1.83
CA GLY A 176 14.55 -19.73 -1.32
C GLY A 176 14.93 -19.98 0.13
N HIS A 177 13.94 -20.14 1.00
CA HIS A 177 14.12 -20.44 2.42
C HIS A 177 14.83 -21.79 2.62
N ALA A 178 14.44 -22.84 1.87
CA ALA A 178 15.14 -24.13 1.91
C ALA A 178 16.64 -24.02 1.56
N ARG A 179 16.96 -23.14 0.59
CA ARG A 179 18.33 -22.85 0.17
C ARG A 179 19.08 -22.00 1.20
N ALA A 180 18.42 -21.05 1.85
CA ALA A 180 19.00 -20.30 2.96
C ALA A 180 19.34 -21.24 4.13
N LEU A 181 18.47 -22.20 4.44
CA LEU A 181 18.72 -23.24 5.44
C LEU A 181 19.92 -24.15 5.08
N ASP A 182 20.14 -24.47 3.80
CA ASP A 182 21.38 -25.17 3.38
C ASP A 182 22.63 -24.37 3.74
N GLU A 183 22.60 -23.07 3.47
CA GLU A 183 23.71 -22.16 3.75
C GLU A 183 23.94 -21.99 5.26
N ALA A 184 22.85 -21.94 6.04
CA ALA A 184 22.91 -21.90 7.49
C ALA A 184 23.61 -23.16 8.05
N VAL A 185 23.18 -24.35 7.60
CA VAL A 185 23.76 -25.63 8.01
C VAL A 185 25.22 -25.75 7.56
N SER A 186 25.59 -25.20 6.40
CA SER A 186 26.98 -25.17 5.92
C SER A 186 27.90 -24.35 6.85
N GLY A 187 27.35 -23.38 7.57
CA GLY A 187 28.03 -22.56 8.56
C GLY A 187 28.11 -21.07 8.25
N ASP A 188 27.60 -20.63 7.10
CA ASP A 188 27.62 -19.23 6.69
C ASP A 188 26.28 -18.53 7.03
N LEU A 189 26.19 -18.04 8.28
CA LEU A 189 24.98 -17.38 8.80
C LEU A 189 24.65 -16.08 8.06
N GLU A 190 25.66 -15.26 7.77
CA GLU A 190 25.48 -13.98 7.09
C GLU A 190 24.91 -14.21 5.69
N ARG A 191 25.50 -15.13 4.93
CA ARG A 191 24.98 -15.48 3.61
C ARG A 191 23.60 -16.12 3.69
N ALA A 192 23.36 -16.97 4.69
CA ALA A 192 22.04 -17.56 4.90
C ALA A 192 20.95 -16.50 5.11
N TYR A 193 21.19 -15.49 5.94
CA TYR A 193 20.25 -14.38 6.12
C TYR A 193 20.01 -13.58 4.84
N THR A 194 21.05 -13.28 4.05
CA THR A 194 20.85 -12.55 2.78
C THR A 194 20.03 -13.32 1.73
N ILE A 195 20.21 -14.65 1.65
CA ILE A 195 19.40 -15.53 0.81
C ILE A 195 17.96 -15.59 1.35
N ASN A 196 17.80 -15.64 2.68
CA ASN A 196 16.49 -15.66 3.32
C ASN A 196 15.71 -14.36 3.12
N ALA A 197 16.36 -13.21 3.27
CA ALA A 197 15.76 -11.90 3.00
C ALA A 197 15.22 -11.83 1.56
N PHE A 198 16.00 -12.34 0.59
CA PHE A 198 15.55 -12.43 -0.80
C PHE A 198 14.33 -13.36 -0.97
N ALA A 199 14.22 -14.42 -0.17
CA ALA A 199 13.08 -15.32 -0.17
C ALA A 199 11.86 -14.72 0.53
N ASP A 200 12.07 -14.00 1.62
CA ASP A 200 11.06 -13.39 2.48
C ASP A 200 10.24 -12.33 1.73
N HIS A 201 10.78 -11.69 0.69
CA HIS A 201 10.00 -10.89 -0.25
C HIS A 201 8.73 -11.63 -0.75
N PHE A 202 8.88 -12.89 -1.19
CA PHE A 202 7.74 -13.69 -1.67
C PHE A 202 6.83 -14.19 -0.53
N LEU A 203 7.34 -14.22 0.71
CA LEU A 203 6.52 -14.45 1.89
C LEU A 203 5.67 -13.21 2.20
N GLU A 204 6.25 -12.01 2.10
CA GLU A 204 5.56 -10.72 2.29
C GLU A 204 4.43 -10.56 1.27
N ASP A 205 4.64 -10.94 0.00
CA ASP A 205 3.59 -10.96 -1.02
C ASP A 205 2.37 -11.80 -0.60
N SER A 206 2.58 -12.85 0.20
CA SER A 206 1.49 -13.67 0.75
C SER A 206 0.64 -12.96 1.82
N PHE A 207 0.96 -11.71 2.16
CA PHE A 207 0.16 -10.83 3.04
C PHE A 207 -0.49 -9.66 2.29
N SER A 208 -0.37 -9.62 0.97
CA SER A 208 -1.03 -8.64 0.09
C SER A 208 -2.24 -9.26 -0.63
N ALA A 209 -3.41 -8.66 -0.44
CA ALA A 209 -4.68 -9.13 -1.02
C ALA A 209 -4.65 -9.40 -2.54
N GLY A 210 -4.05 -8.48 -3.31
CA GLY A 210 -3.90 -8.55 -4.75
C GLY A 210 -2.99 -9.69 -5.19
N HIS A 211 -1.90 -9.93 -4.46
CA HIS A 211 -0.98 -11.06 -4.68
C HIS A 211 -1.63 -12.40 -4.34
N LEU A 212 -2.50 -12.45 -3.33
CA LEU A 212 -3.23 -13.67 -2.95
C LEU A 212 -4.25 -14.14 -3.99
N ARG A 213 -5.03 -13.23 -4.57
CA ARG A 213 -6.23 -13.58 -5.34
C ARG A 213 -6.13 -13.36 -6.84
N THR A 214 -5.22 -12.51 -7.32
CA THR A 214 -5.10 -12.23 -8.76
C THR A 214 -4.64 -13.48 -9.51
N PRO A 215 -5.39 -13.97 -10.52
CA PRO A 215 -5.04 -15.17 -11.26
C PRO A 215 -3.95 -14.86 -12.30
N ARG A 216 -2.73 -14.59 -11.81
CA ARG A 216 -1.63 -14.02 -12.60
C ARG A 216 -1.23 -14.86 -13.80
N GLU A 217 -1.15 -16.18 -13.64
CA GLU A 217 -0.81 -17.10 -14.72
C GLU A 217 -1.84 -17.05 -15.86
N TYR A 218 -3.13 -17.02 -15.52
CA TYR A 218 -4.20 -16.89 -16.50
C TYR A 218 -4.18 -15.52 -17.21
N LEU A 219 -3.81 -14.46 -16.48
CA LEU A 219 -3.74 -13.09 -16.98
C LEU A 219 -2.34 -12.69 -17.46
N HIS A 220 -1.47 -13.65 -17.80
CA HIS A 220 -0.17 -13.36 -18.39
C HIS A 220 -0.19 -13.60 -19.91
N SER A 221 0.39 -12.68 -20.68
CA SER A 221 0.61 -12.90 -22.11
C SER A 221 1.88 -12.23 -22.62
N THR A 222 2.69 -12.99 -23.35
CA THR A 222 3.88 -12.47 -24.06
C THR A 222 3.53 -11.70 -25.34
N ILE A 223 2.31 -11.85 -25.84
CA ILE A 223 1.84 -11.25 -27.11
C ILE A 223 0.88 -10.09 -26.84
N ASN A 224 -0.06 -10.26 -25.89
CA ASN A 224 -1.08 -9.26 -25.58
C ASN A 224 -0.96 -8.78 -24.13
N GLY A 225 -0.09 -7.79 -23.91
CA GLY A 225 0.13 -7.20 -22.57
C GLY A 225 -1.11 -6.58 -21.91
N SER A 226 -2.25 -6.48 -22.60
CA SER A 226 -3.51 -6.07 -21.97
C SER A 226 -3.98 -7.05 -20.91
N TYR A 227 -3.58 -8.33 -20.97
CA TYR A 227 -3.85 -9.30 -19.91
C TYR A 227 -3.09 -8.94 -18.63
N ASP A 228 -1.80 -8.59 -18.73
CA ASP A 228 -1.01 -8.16 -17.56
C ASP A 228 -1.56 -6.85 -16.95
N LEU A 229 -2.08 -5.94 -17.79
CA LEU A 229 -2.79 -4.75 -17.32
C LEU A 229 -4.11 -5.11 -16.60
N CYS A 230 -4.86 -6.10 -17.09
CA CYS A 230 -6.04 -6.61 -16.39
C CYS A 230 -5.68 -7.24 -15.04
N ALA A 231 -4.58 -8.00 -14.96
CA ALA A 231 -4.06 -8.51 -13.69
C ALA A 231 -3.82 -7.36 -12.72
N LYS A 232 -3.16 -6.28 -13.19
CA LYS A 232 -2.94 -5.07 -12.42
C LYS A 232 -4.25 -4.44 -11.89
N MET A 233 -5.31 -4.40 -12.70
CA MET A 233 -6.60 -3.85 -12.24
C MET A 233 -7.17 -4.66 -11.07
N MET A 234 -7.18 -5.99 -11.15
CA MET A 234 -7.66 -6.82 -10.03
C MET A 234 -6.77 -6.68 -8.80
N HIS A 235 -5.46 -6.75 -9.02
CA HIS A 235 -4.44 -6.57 -7.99
C HIS A 235 -4.65 -5.29 -7.19
N ASP A 236 -4.74 -4.14 -7.86
CA ASP A 236 -4.91 -2.84 -7.22
C ASP A 236 -6.28 -2.71 -6.52
N GLU A 237 -7.33 -3.32 -7.08
CA GLU A 237 -8.67 -3.34 -6.46
C GLU A 237 -8.66 -4.12 -5.14
N ASP A 238 -8.07 -5.30 -5.16
CA ASP A 238 -8.00 -6.20 -4.02
C ASP A 238 -7.10 -5.62 -2.91
N ASN A 239 -5.92 -5.09 -3.26
CA ASN A 239 -5.02 -4.43 -2.31
C ASN A 239 -5.67 -3.24 -1.61
N ALA A 240 -6.43 -2.42 -2.36
CA ALA A 240 -7.03 -1.23 -1.80
C ALA A 240 -8.26 -1.53 -0.91
N ILE A 241 -9.13 -2.44 -1.32
CA ILE A 241 -10.38 -2.74 -0.59
C ILE A 241 -10.15 -3.78 0.52
N GLY A 242 -9.20 -4.69 0.30
CA GLY A 242 -8.82 -5.78 1.18
C GLY A 242 -9.74 -6.99 1.13
N LEU A 243 -9.25 -8.10 1.67
CA LEU A 243 -9.93 -9.39 1.76
C LEU A 243 -10.06 -9.83 3.22
N ASP A 244 -11.19 -10.47 3.56
CA ASP A 244 -11.35 -11.15 4.83
C ASP A 244 -10.77 -12.57 4.72
N VAL A 245 -9.74 -12.87 5.50
CA VAL A 245 -8.96 -14.11 5.40
C VAL A 245 -8.82 -14.79 6.76
N GLN A 246 -8.30 -16.02 6.72
CA GLN A 246 -7.88 -16.74 7.91
C GLN A 246 -6.53 -17.42 7.70
N ASN A 247 -5.74 -17.57 8.77
CA ASN A 247 -4.51 -18.37 8.76
C ASN A 247 -4.77 -19.81 9.27
N PRO A 248 -3.79 -20.73 9.17
CA PRO A 248 -3.93 -22.10 9.68
C PRO A 248 -4.20 -22.22 11.18
N LEU A 249 -3.90 -21.19 11.98
CA LEU A 249 -4.24 -21.14 13.41
C LEU A 249 -5.71 -20.81 13.66
N GLY A 250 -6.49 -20.47 12.63
CA GLY A 250 -7.89 -20.10 12.72
C GLY A 250 -8.14 -18.62 13.04
N ASN A 251 -7.09 -17.80 13.12
CA ASN A 251 -7.24 -16.36 13.30
C ASN A 251 -7.87 -15.76 12.05
N LYS A 252 -8.87 -14.88 12.22
CA LYS A 252 -9.51 -14.16 11.14
C LYS A 252 -9.10 -12.70 11.18
N PHE A 253 -8.70 -12.17 10.05
CA PHE A 253 -8.23 -10.79 9.92
C PHE A 253 -8.45 -10.30 8.49
N LYS A 254 -8.39 -8.99 8.32
CA LYS A 254 -8.48 -8.37 7.02
C LYS A 254 -7.07 -8.10 6.48
N VAL A 255 -6.83 -8.47 5.24
CA VAL A 255 -5.59 -8.18 4.52
C VAL A 255 -5.88 -7.09 3.49
N TYR A 256 -5.19 -5.97 3.60
CA TYR A 256 -4.98 -5.08 2.47
C TYR A 256 -3.71 -5.55 1.73
N GLY A 257 -3.06 -4.69 0.96
CA GLY A 257 -1.75 -5.02 0.40
C GLY A 257 -1.08 -3.76 -0.08
N ASP A 258 -0.34 -3.88 -1.16
CA ASP A 258 0.49 -2.84 -1.77
C ASP A 258 -0.10 -1.42 -1.63
N LYS A 259 0.71 -0.54 -1.05
CA LYS A 259 0.43 0.86 -0.67
C LYS A 259 -0.46 1.03 0.56
N ARG A 260 -0.94 -0.04 1.16
CA ARG A 260 -1.77 -0.05 2.37
C ARG A 260 -1.21 -0.99 3.44
N ALA A 261 -0.04 -1.60 3.23
CA ALA A 261 0.52 -2.56 4.18
C ALA A 261 0.79 -1.90 5.54
N LEU A 262 1.14 -0.62 5.53
CA LEU A 262 1.45 0.19 6.71
C LEU A 262 0.32 1.16 7.13
N ASP A 263 -0.86 1.09 6.49
CA ASP A 263 -2.04 1.85 6.94
C ASP A 263 -2.50 1.36 8.33
N GLU A 264 -3.07 2.26 9.13
CA GLU A 264 -3.59 1.93 10.47
C GLU A 264 -4.63 0.80 10.39
N GLY A 265 -5.46 0.82 9.35
CA GLY A 265 -6.47 -0.21 9.10
C GLY A 265 -5.92 -1.61 8.82
N ASN A 266 -4.62 -1.75 8.51
CA ASN A 266 -3.97 -3.03 8.19
C ASN A 266 -3.11 -3.59 9.35
N GLU A 267 -3.19 -3.01 10.55
CA GLU A 267 -2.31 -3.36 11.68
C GLU A 267 -2.27 -4.85 12.02
N ALA A 268 -3.43 -5.52 12.03
CA ALA A 268 -3.51 -6.95 12.33
C ALA A 268 -2.78 -7.82 11.31
N ASN A 269 -2.90 -7.48 10.02
CA ASN A 269 -2.18 -8.16 8.94
C ASN A 269 -0.67 -7.89 9.03
N LYS A 270 -0.28 -6.63 9.26
CA LYS A 270 1.12 -6.24 9.46
C LYS A 270 1.76 -7.06 10.60
N GLN A 271 1.07 -7.22 11.72
CA GLN A 271 1.57 -8.03 12.83
C GLN A 271 1.73 -9.51 12.43
N HIS A 272 0.77 -10.10 11.72
CA HIS A 272 0.91 -11.47 11.23
C HIS A 272 2.06 -11.64 10.23
N CYS A 273 2.32 -10.65 9.38
CA CYS A 273 3.45 -10.64 8.48
C CYS A 273 4.78 -10.60 9.26
N LEU A 274 4.91 -9.70 10.23
CA LEU A 274 6.09 -9.60 11.10
C LEU A 274 6.34 -10.90 11.89
N ASP A 275 5.29 -11.54 12.40
CA ASP A 275 5.41 -12.83 13.08
C ASP A 275 5.94 -13.91 12.12
N ALA A 276 5.44 -13.95 10.88
CA ALA A 276 5.89 -14.91 9.87
C ALA A 276 7.36 -14.72 9.48
N LEU A 277 7.78 -13.46 9.25
CA LEU A 277 9.16 -13.10 8.96
C LEU A 277 10.08 -13.42 10.13
N GLN A 278 9.64 -13.18 11.36
CA GLN A 278 10.40 -13.51 12.55
C GLN A 278 10.61 -15.02 12.68
N GLU A 279 9.59 -15.84 12.40
CA GLU A 279 9.73 -17.30 12.35
C GLU A 279 10.69 -17.75 11.24
N SER A 280 10.61 -17.13 10.04
CA SER A 280 11.55 -17.37 8.93
C SER A 280 13.00 -17.11 9.36
N ALA A 281 13.31 -15.95 9.94
CA ALA A 281 14.65 -15.64 10.42
C ALA A 281 15.12 -16.54 11.58
N ASN A 282 14.20 -16.92 12.48
CA ASN A 282 14.50 -17.85 13.58
C ASN A 282 14.91 -19.23 13.06
N ASP A 283 14.24 -19.73 12.01
CA ASP A 283 14.57 -21.00 11.36
C ASP A 283 16.02 -20.99 10.83
N ILE A 284 16.46 -19.88 10.23
CA ILE A 284 17.84 -19.70 9.75
C ILE A 284 18.84 -19.81 10.91
N TYR A 285 18.64 -19.04 11.98
CA TYR A 285 19.56 -19.08 13.13
C TYR A 285 19.59 -20.45 13.79
N ASN A 286 18.43 -21.07 14.00
CA ASN A 286 18.32 -22.39 14.61
C ASN A 286 19.00 -23.47 13.75
N ALA A 287 18.84 -23.40 12.43
CA ALA A 287 19.51 -24.32 11.51
C ALA A 287 21.04 -24.12 11.52
N TRP A 288 21.51 -22.87 11.55
CA TRP A 288 22.93 -22.57 11.67
C TRP A 288 23.52 -23.07 12.98
N LYS A 289 22.84 -22.83 14.10
CA LYS A 289 23.30 -23.19 15.45
C LYS A 289 23.31 -24.71 15.65
N ASN A 290 22.26 -25.39 15.23
CA ASN A 290 22.08 -26.83 15.49
C ASN A 290 22.59 -27.73 14.36
N LYS A 291 22.95 -27.14 13.21
CA LYS A 291 23.38 -27.87 12.00
C LYS A 291 22.33 -28.86 11.49
N VAL A 292 21.05 -28.52 11.69
CA VAL A 292 19.90 -29.35 11.31
C VAL A 292 18.81 -28.44 10.73
N LYS A 293 18.26 -28.83 9.58
CA LYS A 293 17.13 -28.12 8.97
C LYS A 293 15.81 -28.46 9.68
N PRO A 294 14.87 -27.50 9.79
CA PRO A 294 13.49 -27.82 10.15
C PRO A 294 12.81 -28.66 9.06
N SER A 295 11.68 -29.26 9.42
CA SER A 295 10.75 -29.87 8.44
C SER A 295 10.28 -28.80 7.45
N PRO A 296 9.98 -29.15 6.18
CA PRO A 296 9.48 -28.21 5.17
C PRO A 296 8.08 -27.62 5.48
N GLU A 297 7.47 -28.00 6.60
CA GLU A 297 6.31 -27.31 7.18
C GLU A 297 6.76 -26.09 8.00
N TYR A 298 7.28 -25.08 7.32
CA TYR A 298 7.87 -23.90 7.96
C TYR A 298 6.87 -23.16 8.86
N ALA A 299 7.35 -22.71 10.02
CA ALA A 299 6.51 -22.07 11.03
C ALA A 299 5.87 -20.77 10.52
N ALA A 300 6.56 -20.04 9.62
CA ALA A 300 6.06 -18.83 8.97
C ALA A 300 4.64 -19.02 8.37
N TRP A 301 4.35 -20.17 7.76
CA TRP A 301 3.06 -20.43 7.13
C TRP A 301 1.89 -20.55 8.10
N LYS A 302 2.14 -20.71 9.40
CA LYS A 302 1.08 -20.69 10.43
C LYS A 302 0.46 -19.30 10.61
N HIS A 303 1.22 -18.25 10.31
CA HIS A 303 0.80 -16.86 10.47
C HIS A 303 0.17 -16.31 9.18
N ALA A 304 0.66 -16.75 8.02
CA ALA A 304 0.18 -16.33 6.72
C ALA A 304 -1.30 -16.71 6.46
N PRO A 305 -2.05 -15.87 5.73
CA PRO A 305 -3.41 -16.22 5.32
C PRO A 305 -3.41 -17.45 4.42
N THR A 306 -4.53 -18.17 4.38
CA THR A 306 -4.74 -19.32 3.49
C THR A 306 -5.28 -18.87 2.12
N LEU A 307 -4.81 -19.46 1.02
CA LEU A 307 -5.27 -19.11 -0.34
C LEU A 307 -6.76 -19.43 -0.52
N GLU A 308 -7.23 -20.48 0.17
CA GLU A 308 -8.62 -20.90 0.20
C GLU A 308 -9.52 -19.80 0.78
N SER A 309 -9.09 -19.16 1.88
CA SER A 309 -9.86 -18.06 2.48
C SER A 309 -9.89 -16.82 1.60
N ALA A 310 -8.74 -16.47 0.99
CA ALA A 310 -8.66 -15.34 0.06
C ALA A 310 -9.55 -15.54 -1.18
N SER A 311 -9.71 -16.78 -1.64
CA SER A 311 -10.54 -17.12 -2.80
C SER A 311 -12.02 -17.40 -2.47
N GLY A 312 -12.38 -17.36 -1.18
CA GLY A 312 -13.74 -17.62 -0.71
C GLY A 312 -14.76 -16.54 -1.12
N HIS A 313 -16.03 -16.79 -0.81
CA HIS A 313 -17.09 -15.79 -1.00
C HIS A 313 -16.91 -14.63 -0.01
N GLN A 314 -16.92 -13.40 -0.54
CA GLN A 314 -16.68 -12.17 0.22
C GLN A 314 -17.51 -11.03 -0.37
N ASP A 315 -17.65 -9.93 0.37
CA ASP A 315 -18.33 -8.72 -0.13
C ASP A 315 -17.69 -8.20 -1.41
N LEU A 316 -16.35 -8.18 -1.50
CA LEU A 316 -15.65 -7.88 -2.74
C LEU A 316 -15.61 -9.12 -3.64
N ALA A 317 -16.45 -9.15 -4.66
CA ALA A 317 -16.37 -10.11 -5.74
C ALA A 317 -15.08 -9.87 -6.55
N PRO A 318 -14.29 -10.90 -6.87
CA PRO A 318 -13.08 -10.74 -7.69
C PRO A 318 -13.39 -10.17 -9.07
N LEU A 319 -12.49 -9.35 -9.63
CA LEU A 319 -12.65 -8.87 -11.01
C LEU A 319 -12.52 -10.02 -12.02
N PHE A 320 -11.63 -10.98 -11.74
CA PHE A 320 -11.46 -12.21 -12.53
C PHE A 320 -11.56 -13.45 -11.64
N TYR A 321 -12.37 -14.42 -12.05
CA TYR A 321 -12.59 -15.66 -11.31
C TYR A 321 -12.93 -16.79 -12.25
N ASN A 322 -12.24 -17.93 -12.11
CA ASN A 322 -12.42 -19.12 -12.95
C ASN A 322 -12.48 -18.77 -14.45
N GLU A 323 -11.47 -18.04 -14.92
CA GLU A 323 -11.33 -17.60 -16.33
C GLU A 323 -12.47 -16.70 -16.85
N GLN A 324 -13.23 -16.09 -15.95
CA GLN A 324 -14.32 -15.18 -16.27
C GLN A 324 -14.08 -13.80 -15.66
N ARG A 325 -14.66 -12.78 -16.27
CA ARG A 325 -14.64 -11.41 -15.74
C ARG A 325 -15.94 -11.11 -15.00
N ARG A 326 -15.90 -10.34 -13.91
CA ARG A 326 -17.08 -9.75 -13.25
C ARG A 326 -17.95 -9.03 -14.29
N SER A 327 -19.25 -9.32 -14.30
CA SER A 327 -20.17 -8.87 -15.35
C SER A 327 -20.36 -7.36 -15.33
N LYS A 328 -20.39 -6.75 -14.14
CA LYS A 328 -20.49 -5.31 -13.92
C LYS A 328 -19.28 -4.83 -13.13
N ILE A 329 -18.33 -4.17 -13.81
CA ILE A 329 -17.08 -3.75 -13.17
C ILE A 329 -17.29 -2.68 -12.08
N THR A 330 -18.36 -1.89 -12.21
CA THR A 330 -18.76 -0.82 -11.28
C THR A 330 -19.66 -1.32 -10.15
N ASP A 331 -19.79 -2.63 -9.98
CA ASP A 331 -20.57 -3.21 -8.90
C ASP A 331 -19.73 -4.31 -8.25
N ARG A 332 -18.92 -3.88 -7.28
CA ARG A 332 -17.88 -4.71 -6.67
C ARG A 332 -18.43 -5.84 -5.81
N ARG A 333 -19.73 -5.82 -5.49
CA ARG A 333 -20.43 -6.88 -4.74
C ARG A 333 -21.13 -7.89 -5.65
N THR A 334 -21.13 -7.66 -6.96
CA THR A 334 -21.81 -8.54 -7.90
C THR A 334 -20.98 -9.78 -8.21
N TRP A 335 -21.43 -10.93 -7.66
CA TRP A 335 -20.92 -12.27 -7.96
C TRP A 335 -21.54 -12.87 -9.24
N ALA A 336 -21.62 -12.08 -10.30
CA ALA A 336 -22.04 -12.55 -11.62
C ALA A 336 -20.88 -12.36 -12.60
N PHE A 337 -20.59 -13.39 -13.38
CA PHE A 337 -19.39 -13.44 -14.23
C PHE A 337 -19.75 -13.74 -15.69
N THR A 338 -18.87 -13.34 -16.62
CA THR A 338 -19.04 -13.56 -18.05
C THR A 338 -17.76 -14.08 -18.69
N LYS A 339 -17.90 -15.03 -19.61
CA LYS A 339 -16.85 -15.47 -20.54
C LYS A 339 -16.71 -14.56 -21.75
N LYS A 340 -17.69 -13.68 -22.00
CA LYS A 340 -17.69 -12.74 -23.13
C LYS A 340 -17.03 -11.43 -22.70
N TRP A 341 -15.71 -11.39 -22.73
CA TRP A 341 -14.91 -10.20 -22.44
C TRP A 341 -13.64 -10.19 -23.31
N ALA A 342 -13.03 -9.02 -23.45
CA ALA A 342 -11.73 -8.86 -24.10
C ALA A 342 -10.81 -8.05 -23.17
N ALA A 343 -9.53 -8.43 -23.07
CA ALA A 343 -8.60 -7.82 -22.13
C ALA A 343 -8.43 -6.31 -22.37
N LEU A 344 -8.19 -5.88 -23.61
CA LEU A 344 -8.02 -4.46 -23.93
C LEU A 344 -9.28 -3.63 -23.60
N VAL A 345 -10.47 -4.17 -23.89
CA VAL A 345 -11.75 -3.52 -23.58
C VAL A 345 -11.94 -3.43 -22.07
N THR A 346 -11.68 -4.50 -21.34
CA THR A 346 -11.81 -4.54 -19.88
C THR A 346 -10.87 -3.56 -19.20
N TYR A 347 -9.60 -3.52 -19.61
CA TYR A 347 -8.64 -2.54 -19.12
C TYR A 347 -9.11 -1.10 -19.40
N ALA A 348 -9.57 -0.83 -20.63
CA ALA A 348 -10.08 0.50 -21.00
C ALA A 348 -11.33 0.89 -20.19
N GLU A 349 -12.24 -0.04 -19.94
CA GLU A 349 -13.41 0.19 -19.07
C GLU A 349 -12.97 0.53 -17.64
N CYS A 350 -12.07 -0.26 -17.05
CA CYS A 350 -11.63 -0.05 -15.67
C CYS A 350 -10.88 1.30 -15.52
N SER A 351 -9.89 1.56 -16.39
CA SER A 351 -9.06 2.78 -16.34
C SER A 351 -9.83 4.08 -16.58
N ASN A 352 -10.85 4.06 -17.45
CA ASN A 352 -11.66 5.26 -17.75
C ASN A 352 -12.85 5.45 -16.81
N SER A 353 -13.25 4.43 -16.04
CA SER A 353 -14.45 4.49 -15.18
C SER A 353 -14.32 5.43 -13.98
N GLY A 354 -13.10 5.71 -13.53
CA GLY A 354 -12.84 6.40 -12.27
C GLY A 354 -12.91 5.50 -11.01
N TRP A 355 -13.35 4.25 -11.12
CA TRP A 355 -13.47 3.30 -9.99
C TRP A 355 -12.12 2.79 -9.46
N TRP A 356 -11.06 2.92 -10.27
CA TRP A 356 -9.68 2.58 -9.92
C TRP A 356 -8.84 3.81 -9.56
N LYS A 357 -9.45 5.00 -9.47
CA LYS A 357 -8.75 6.18 -8.95
C LYS A 357 -8.73 6.11 -7.43
N TYR A 358 -7.60 6.52 -6.86
CA TYR A 358 -7.49 6.62 -5.41
C TYR A 358 -8.48 7.67 -4.86
N PRO A 359 -9.12 7.40 -3.71
CA PRO A 359 -9.15 6.11 -3.02
C PRO A 359 -10.07 5.10 -3.74
N ILE A 360 -9.58 3.87 -3.89
CA ILE A 360 -10.33 2.76 -4.47
C ILE A 360 -11.20 2.15 -3.37
N THR A 361 -12.53 2.35 -3.42
CA THR A 361 -13.47 1.91 -2.37
C THR A 361 -14.49 0.91 -2.89
N ILE A 362 -15.09 0.10 -2.02
CA ILE A 362 -16.11 -0.89 -2.42
C ILE A 362 -17.34 -0.25 -3.09
N ASP A 363 -17.71 0.97 -2.67
CA ASP A 363 -18.86 1.73 -3.17
C ASP A 363 -18.52 2.63 -4.36
N GLY A 364 -17.25 2.60 -4.79
CA GLY A 364 -16.76 3.34 -5.94
C GLY A 364 -16.73 4.84 -5.73
N PRO A 365 -16.72 5.61 -6.83
CA PRO A 365 -16.41 7.02 -6.75
C PRO A 365 -17.47 7.80 -5.94
N GLY A 366 -18.75 7.64 -6.24
CA GLY A 366 -19.82 8.33 -5.52
C GLY A 366 -20.12 7.79 -4.12
N GLY A 367 -19.38 6.78 -3.66
CA GLY A 367 -19.54 6.18 -2.34
C GLY A 367 -18.99 7.06 -1.22
N VAL A 368 -19.51 6.86 -0.01
CA VAL A 368 -18.97 7.49 1.21
C VAL A 368 -17.50 7.06 1.35
N LEU A 369 -16.62 8.03 1.60
CA LEU A 369 -15.22 7.74 1.88
C LEU A 369 -15.12 7.00 3.23
N SER A 370 -14.58 5.79 3.23
CA SER A 370 -14.29 5.06 4.46
C SER A 370 -13.34 5.89 5.33
N GLY A 371 -13.67 6.10 6.61
CA GLY A 371 -12.90 6.99 7.49
C GLY A 371 -13.19 8.49 7.31
N SER A 372 -14.20 8.87 6.50
CA SER A 372 -14.66 10.26 6.42
C SER A 372 -14.98 10.83 7.80
N ALA A 373 -14.51 12.04 8.07
CA ALA A 373 -15.03 12.83 9.17
C ALA A 373 -16.54 13.08 8.96
N ILE A 374 -17.27 13.21 10.07
CA ILE A 374 -18.70 13.51 10.06
C ILE A 374 -18.92 14.77 10.89
N ALA A 375 -19.65 15.73 10.35
CA ALA A 375 -20.14 16.89 11.08
C ALA A 375 -21.67 16.96 10.98
N ALA A 376 -22.34 17.42 12.02
CA ALA A 376 -23.80 17.50 12.03
C ALA A 376 -24.30 18.78 12.70
N VAL A 377 -25.39 19.33 12.18
CA VAL A 377 -26.12 20.47 12.73
C VAL A 377 -27.63 20.27 12.54
N ALA A 378 -28.44 21.21 13.01
CA ALA A 378 -29.87 21.27 12.69
C ALA A 378 -30.24 22.56 11.94
N ARG A 379 -31.12 22.44 10.93
CA ARG A 379 -31.87 23.54 10.32
C ARG A 379 -33.21 23.67 11.06
N GLY A 380 -33.44 24.81 11.70
CA GLY A 380 -34.59 24.97 12.58
C GLY A 380 -34.60 23.98 13.75
N PRO A 381 -35.78 23.67 14.32
CA PRO A 381 -35.88 22.83 15.50
C PRO A 381 -35.74 21.31 15.24
N SER A 382 -35.84 20.84 13.99
CA SER A 382 -36.05 19.41 13.73
C SER A 382 -35.48 18.85 12.43
N ILE A 383 -34.80 19.63 11.59
CA ILE A 383 -34.21 19.11 10.34
C ILE A 383 -32.72 18.86 10.59
N PRO A 384 -32.28 17.62 10.91
CA PRO A 384 -30.87 17.31 11.01
C PRO A 384 -30.21 17.45 9.64
N VAL A 385 -28.97 17.93 9.65
CA VAL A 385 -28.10 18.03 8.49
C VAL A 385 -26.75 17.42 8.83
N VAL A 386 -26.29 16.49 8.01
CA VAL A 386 -25.07 15.71 8.19
C VAL A 386 -24.14 15.94 7.01
N TYR A 387 -22.86 16.15 7.28
CA TYR A 387 -21.81 16.30 6.28
C TYR A 387 -20.81 15.17 6.36
N TYR A 388 -20.39 14.68 5.20
CA TYR A 388 -19.33 13.70 5.03
C TYR A 388 -18.68 13.90 3.65
N GLN A 389 -17.56 13.23 3.40
CA GLN A 389 -16.81 13.29 2.15
C GLN A 389 -17.02 12.01 1.32
N ASP A 390 -17.16 12.14 0.00
CA ASP A 390 -17.11 10.99 -0.92
C ASP A 390 -15.68 10.68 -1.38
N ALA A 391 -15.50 9.56 -2.08
CA ALA A 391 -14.20 9.14 -2.59
C ALA A 391 -13.61 10.08 -3.68
N GLN A 392 -14.26 11.19 -4.04
CA GLN A 392 -13.69 12.23 -4.94
C GLN A 392 -13.34 13.52 -4.21
N GLY A 393 -13.48 13.53 -2.89
CA GLY A 393 -13.24 14.70 -2.08
C GLY A 393 -14.41 15.67 -2.04
N GLU A 394 -15.55 15.32 -2.63
CA GLU A 394 -16.76 16.15 -2.55
C GLU A 394 -17.37 15.99 -1.16
N ILE A 395 -17.69 17.12 -0.53
CA ILE A 395 -18.50 17.16 0.68
C ILE A 395 -19.97 17.06 0.28
N TRP A 396 -20.65 16.11 0.89
CA TRP A 396 -22.08 15.90 0.78
C TRP A 396 -22.80 16.50 1.97
N GLU A 397 -23.98 17.04 1.71
CA GLU A 397 -24.97 17.43 2.69
C GLU A 397 -26.14 16.44 2.60
N HIS A 398 -26.41 15.73 3.69
CA HIS A 398 -27.62 14.94 3.88
C HIS A 398 -28.55 15.66 4.85
N SER A 399 -29.83 15.80 4.51
CA SER A 399 -30.83 16.41 5.41
C SER A 399 -32.10 15.59 5.50
N HIS A 400 -32.79 15.66 6.63
CA HIS A 400 -34.04 14.91 6.85
C HIS A 400 -35.20 15.84 7.18
N SER A 401 -36.15 15.96 6.26
CA SER A 401 -37.42 16.68 6.46
C SER A 401 -38.61 15.80 6.08
N GLY A 402 -38.71 14.65 6.74
CA GLY A 402 -39.70 13.59 6.46
C GLY A 402 -39.15 12.47 5.56
N THR A 403 -38.18 12.79 4.72
CA THR A 403 -37.33 11.82 4.00
C THR A 403 -35.90 12.34 3.95
N TRP A 404 -34.93 11.45 3.76
CA TRP A 404 -33.54 11.83 3.55
C TRP A 404 -33.31 12.32 2.12
N THR A 405 -32.65 13.47 2.00
CA THR A 405 -32.20 14.03 0.72
C THR A 405 -30.72 14.35 0.80
N ALA A 406 -30.03 14.26 -0.33
CA ALA A 406 -28.58 14.40 -0.44
C ALA A 406 -28.19 15.35 -1.57
N ARG A 407 -27.17 16.18 -1.36
CA ARG A 407 -26.54 16.97 -2.42
C ARG A 407 -25.06 17.18 -2.16
N LYS A 408 -24.28 17.33 -3.24
CA LYS A 408 -22.90 17.82 -3.18
C LYS A 408 -22.89 19.32 -2.89
N VAL A 409 -21.96 19.78 -2.07
CA VAL A 409 -21.91 21.20 -1.67
C VAL A 409 -20.60 21.90 -2.03
N PHE A 410 -19.44 21.28 -1.80
CA PHE A 410 -18.12 21.82 -2.13
C PHE A 410 -17.05 20.71 -2.06
N LYS A 411 -15.80 21.01 -2.44
CA LYS A 411 -14.66 20.08 -2.32
C LYS A 411 -13.74 20.46 -1.17
N ALA A 412 -13.10 19.46 -0.57
CA ALA A 412 -12.04 19.63 0.42
C ALA A 412 -10.90 18.65 0.15
N LYS A 413 -9.77 18.80 0.86
CA LYS A 413 -8.69 17.81 0.88
C LYS A 413 -9.25 16.42 1.19
N MET A 414 -8.74 15.38 0.54
CA MET A 414 -9.11 13.99 0.86
C MET A 414 -8.85 13.69 2.35
N PHE A 415 -9.80 13.01 2.99
CA PHE A 415 -9.84 12.75 4.43
C PHE A 415 -9.82 14.02 5.30
N SER A 416 -10.32 15.15 4.78
CA SER A 416 -10.39 16.40 5.53
C SER A 416 -11.19 16.20 6.82
N PRO A 417 -10.72 16.74 7.96
CA PRO A 417 -11.58 16.87 9.14
C PRO A 417 -12.76 17.77 8.81
N LEU A 418 -13.90 17.54 9.47
CA LEU A 418 -15.10 18.34 9.33
C LEU A 418 -15.58 18.81 10.71
N ALA A 419 -15.94 20.08 10.80
CA ALA A 419 -16.71 20.62 11.92
C ALA A 419 -17.81 21.51 11.36
N ALA A 420 -18.97 21.56 12.02
CA ALA A 420 -20.07 22.40 11.57
C ALA A 420 -20.77 23.08 12.74
N ILE A 421 -21.20 24.32 12.52
CA ILE A 421 -22.01 25.10 13.46
C ILE A 421 -23.23 25.66 12.74
N THR A 422 -24.27 25.96 13.52
CA THR A 422 -25.50 26.55 13.04
C THR A 422 -25.95 27.68 13.97
N PHE A 423 -26.55 28.72 13.41
CA PHE A 423 -27.12 29.83 14.17
C PHE A 423 -28.27 30.50 13.42
N ASN A 424 -28.88 31.53 14.03
CA ASN A 424 -30.07 32.22 13.50
C ASN A 424 -31.20 31.23 13.17
N ALA A 425 -31.54 30.37 14.13
CA ALA A 425 -32.55 29.30 13.98
C ALA A 425 -32.31 28.39 12.77
N GLY A 426 -31.05 28.11 12.42
CA GLY A 426 -30.69 27.25 11.29
C GLY A 426 -30.69 27.91 9.93
N LYS A 427 -30.86 29.24 9.87
CA LYS A 427 -30.73 30.01 8.63
C LYS A 427 -29.28 30.24 8.23
N GLN A 428 -28.33 29.98 9.13
CA GLN A 428 -26.90 30.16 8.90
C GLN A 428 -26.17 28.90 9.31
N ILE A 429 -25.39 28.33 8.40
CA ILE A 429 -24.51 27.19 8.68
C ILE A 429 -23.10 27.56 8.26
N ARG A 430 -22.11 27.14 9.05
CA ARG A 430 -20.70 27.14 8.66
C ARG A 430 -20.19 25.72 8.74
N VAL A 431 -19.49 25.29 7.70
CA VAL A 431 -18.76 24.02 7.67
C VAL A 431 -17.27 24.35 7.53
N TYR A 432 -16.46 23.75 8.38
CA TYR A 432 -15.02 23.94 8.42
C TYR A 432 -14.32 22.69 7.94
N CYS A 433 -13.31 22.87 7.08
CA CYS A 433 -12.51 21.80 6.49
C CYS A 433 -11.07 22.28 6.26
N VAL A 434 -10.24 21.44 5.64
CA VAL A 434 -8.85 21.76 5.30
C VAL A 434 -8.66 21.68 3.78
N SER A 435 -7.97 22.67 3.22
CA SER A 435 -7.60 22.75 1.80
C SER A 435 -6.52 21.72 1.44
N GLU A 436 -6.29 21.49 0.14
CA GLU A 436 -5.17 20.65 -0.33
C GLU A 436 -3.80 21.18 0.16
N ASP A 437 -3.66 22.50 0.33
CA ASP A 437 -2.44 23.16 0.82
C ASP A 437 -2.35 23.28 2.36
N ASP A 438 -3.11 22.47 3.12
CA ASP A 438 -3.13 22.47 4.59
C ASP A 438 -3.55 23.79 5.26
N HIS A 439 -4.48 24.54 4.64
CA HIS A 439 -5.08 25.73 5.22
C HIS A 439 -6.51 25.45 5.71
N LEU A 440 -6.89 26.08 6.82
CA LEU A 440 -8.25 26.05 7.34
C LEU A 440 -9.20 26.81 6.40
N GLU A 441 -10.28 26.16 6.00
CA GLU A 441 -11.33 26.74 5.14
C GLU A 441 -12.67 26.82 5.87
N GLU A 442 -13.46 27.82 5.51
CA GLU A 442 -14.86 27.99 5.92
C GLU A 442 -15.77 28.02 4.70
N TRP A 443 -16.84 27.22 4.76
CA TRP A 443 -17.91 27.20 3.78
C TRP A 443 -19.22 27.64 4.42
N CYS A 444 -19.81 28.70 3.88
CA CYS A 444 -20.97 29.38 4.44
C CYS A 444 -22.24 29.04 3.67
N TYR A 445 -23.29 28.69 4.40
CA TYR A 445 -24.66 28.65 3.88
C TYR A 445 -25.51 29.70 4.59
N THR A 446 -26.28 30.45 3.79
CA THR A 446 -27.28 31.43 4.25
C THR A 446 -28.61 31.09 3.59
N SER A 447 -29.67 30.93 4.38
CA SER A 447 -31.03 30.74 3.85
C SER A 447 -31.40 31.85 2.85
N GLY A 448 -31.87 31.47 1.67
CA GLY A 448 -32.13 32.38 0.54
C GLY A 448 -30.95 32.52 -0.44
N LYS A 449 -29.76 32.00 -0.11
CA LYS A 449 -28.69 31.71 -1.07
C LYS A 449 -28.66 30.20 -1.26
N ASP A 450 -29.01 29.72 -2.44
CA ASP A 450 -29.20 28.28 -2.69
C ASP A 450 -27.90 27.47 -2.68
N GLU A 451 -26.74 28.14 -2.64
CA GLU A 451 -25.41 27.56 -2.73
C GLU A 451 -24.50 27.94 -1.54
N TYR A 452 -23.54 27.06 -1.25
CA TYR A 452 -22.45 27.36 -0.31
C TYR A 452 -21.44 28.30 -0.96
N TYR A 453 -20.84 29.18 -0.16
CA TYR A 453 -19.80 30.10 -0.62
C TYR A 453 -18.65 30.18 0.38
N PRO A 454 -17.41 30.49 -0.07
CA PRO A 454 -16.27 30.65 0.84
C PRO A 454 -16.50 31.75 1.89
N GLY A 455 -16.15 31.46 3.14
CA GLY A 455 -16.15 32.42 4.24
C GLY A 455 -14.83 33.18 4.37
N SER A 456 -14.82 34.25 5.17
CA SER A 456 -13.63 35.10 5.36
C SER A 456 -12.47 34.40 6.06
N LEU A 457 -12.73 33.31 6.79
CA LEU A 457 -11.67 32.51 7.40
C LEU A 457 -10.72 31.93 6.35
N SER A 458 -11.24 31.54 5.18
CA SER A 458 -10.44 30.98 4.09
C SER A 458 -9.40 31.98 3.54
N GLU A 459 -9.67 33.29 3.66
CA GLU A 459 -8.74 34.34 3.25
C GLU A 459 -7.57 34.53 4.24
N SER A 460 -7.74 34.07 5.48
CA SER A 460 -6.74 34.22 6.55
C SER A 460 -5.55 33.28 6.38
N LYS A 461 -5.66 32.25 5.52
CA LYS A 461 -4.60 31.27 5.23
C LYS A 461 -3.96 30.71 6.51
N VAL A 462 -4.79 30.32 7.47
CA VAL A 462 -4.32 29.68 8.71
C VAL A 462 -3.85 28.29 8.37
N ARG A 463 -2.53 28.06 8.39
CA ARG A 463 -1.93 26.74 8.15
C ARG A 463 -2.07 25.86 9.39
N VAL A 464 -2.47 24.61 9.19
CA VAL A 464 -2.73 23.62 10.24
C VAL A 464 -1.77 22.43 10.13
N ALA A 465 -1.68 21.61 11.18
CA ALA A 465 -1.00 20.33 11.09
C ALA A 465 -1.71 19.38 10.11
N ALA A 466 -0.96 18.54 9.39
CA ALA A 466 -1.50 17.65 8.36
C ALA A 466 -2.59 16.69 8.88
N ASN A 467 -2.51 16.31 10.15
CA ASN A 467 -3.43 15.41 10.85
C ASN A 467 -4.42 16.12 11.79
N THR A 468 -4.55 17.46 11.68
CA THR A 468 -5.43 18.22 12.56
C THR A 468 -6.85 17.65 12.56
N LYS A 469 -7.50 17.68 13.72
CA LYS A 469 -8.96 17.58 13.82
C LYS A 469 -9.56 18.96 14.05
N LEU A 470 -10.84 19.10 13.77
CA LEU A 470 -11.54 20.38 13.88
C LEU A 470 -12.68 20.29 14.89
N ALA A 471 -12.86 21.37 15.65
CA ALA A 471 -14.07 21.62 16.41
C ALA A 471 -14.44 23.09 16.24
N ALA A 472 -15.74 23.40 16.23
CA ALA A 472 -16.21 24.77 16.12
C ALA A 472 -17.40 25.01 17.04
N ILE A 473 -17.47 26.22 17.60
CA ILE A 473 -18.57 26.68 18.45
C ILE A 473 -18.96 28.11 18.07
N GLN A 474 -20.19 28.48 18.38
CA GLN A 474 -20.68 29.86 18.27
C GLN A 474 -21.46 30.25 19.51
N TRP A 475 -21.51 31.55 19.79
CA TRP A 475 -22.36 32.13 20.81
C TRP A 475 -22.90 33.49 20.33
N ASP A 476 -23.80 34.10 21.12
CA ASP A 476 -24.45 35.38 20.82
C ASP A 476 -25.09 35.43 19.43
N GLY A 477 -25.82 34.37 19.08
CA GLY A 477 -26.57 34.27 17.83
C GLY A 477 -25.69 34.19 16.57
N GLY A 478 -24.42 33.77 16.71
CA GLY A 478 -23.45 33.66 15.62
C GLY A 478 -22.66 34.94 15.35
N SER A 479 -22.79 35.95 16.21
CA SER A 479 -21.90 37.13 16.15
C SER A 479 -20.47 36.80 16.60
N ASN A 480 -20.30 35.72 17.36
CA ASN A 480 -19.01 35.21 17.77
C ASN A 480 -18.86 33.73 17.39
N ILE A 481 -17.76 33.42 16.72
CA ILE A 481 -17.41 32.06 16.29
C ILE A 481 -15.99 31.75 16.73
N ARG A 482 -15.75 30.52 17.19
CA ARG A 482 -14.41 30.01 17.49
C ARG A 482 -14.21 28.65 16.85
N VAL A 483 -13.10 28.51 16.14
CA VAL A 483 -12.65 27.26 15.52
C VAL A 483 -11.38 26.80 16.23
N TYR A 484 -11.34 25.53 16.62
CA TYR A 484 -10.20 24.87 17.25
C TYR A 484 -9.58 23.90 16.25
N CYS A 485 -8.26 23.98 16.13
CA CYS A 485 -7.43 23.12 15.30
C CYS A 485 -6.07 22.91 15.98
N GLN A 486 -5.32 21.90 15.51
CA GLN A 486 -3.94 21.67 15.90
C GLN A 486 -3.03 22.43 14.92
N GLY A 487 -2.18 23.31 15.46
CA GLY A 487 -1.16 24.02 14.68
C GLY A 487 0.04 23.11 14.37
N MET A 488 0.86 23.50 13.40
CA MET A 488 2.12 22.79 13.15
C MET A 488 3.00 22.82 14.40
N VAL A 489 3.48 21.66 14.84
CA VAL A 489 4.58 21.60 15.80
C VAL A 489 5.83 22.06 15.05
N VAL A 490 6.27 23.30 15.27
CA VAL A 490 7.64 23.68 14.91
C VAL A 490 8.53 23.04 15.96
N LEU A 491 9.04 21.85 15.69
CA LEU A 491 10.22 21.37 16.38
C LEU A 491 11.34 22.33 15.99
N LEU A 492 11.67 23.26 16.88
CA LEU A 492 12.92 23.99 16.78
C LEU A 492 14.04 22.94 16.80
N PRO A 493 14.99 22.94 15.85
CA PRO A 493 16.14 22.07 15.93
C PRO A 493 16.91 22.42 17.20
N ASP A 494 17.06 21.43 18.08
CA ASP A 494 17.99 21.31 19.20
C ASP A 494 18.55 22.63 19.76
N CYS A 495 17.99 23.07 20.89
CA CYS A 495 18.85 23.66 21.92
C CYS A 495 19.79 22.55 22.39
N ALA A 496 20.99 22.52 21.83
CA ALA A 496 22.12 21.79 22.38
C ALA A 496 22.25 22.17 23.87
N ALA A 497 22.00 21.21 24.75
CA ALA A 497 22.42 21.32 26.14
C ALA A 497 23.95 21.24 26.17
N VAL A 498 24.55 22.29 26.72
CA VAL A 498 25.97 22.38 27.12
C VAL A 498 26.22 21.47 28.32
#